data_AF-A0A939SYF6-F1
#
_entry.id   AF-A0A939SYF6-F1
#
_cell.length_a   1.000
_cell.length_b   1.000
_cell.length_c   1.000
_cell.angle_alpha   90.00
_cell.angle_beta   90.00
_cell.angle_gamma   90.00
#
_symmetry.space_group_name_H-M   'P 1'
#
loop_
_entity.id
_entity.type
_entity.pdbx_description
1 polymer ?
#
loop_
_entity_poly.entity_id
_entity_poly.type
_entity_poly.pdbx_seq_one_letter_code
_entity_poly.pdbx_strand_id
1 'polypeptide(L)'
;MARPKANNLRDHSCIVGYRRGRPLSWWVEIEGTKQRIQPPATFELGDGDAIVDAAIAGFGICQMPMSIIRRHLDCGELVPVLDNFSRCYVDVHALWPRTSHLSPKVRHVIDRLIEVAGSGRLD
;
A
#
# COMPACT_ATOMS: atom_id res chain seq x y z
N MET A 1 -3.72 -2.68 -24.89
CA MET A 1 -3.17 -3.60 -23.86
C MET A 1 -4.32 -3.96 -22.93
N ALA A 2 -4.66 -5.25 -22.80
CA ALA A 2 -5.87 -5.67 -22.07
C ALA A 2 -5.72 -5.42 -20.56
N ARG A 3 -6.75 -4.86 -19.91
CA ARG A 3 -6.76 -4.65 -18.45
C ARG A 3 -6.76 -6.02 -17.75
N PRO A 4 -5.84 -6.26 -16.80
CA PRO A 4 -5.77 -7.55 -16.11
C PRO A 4 -7.02 -7.82 -15.26
N LYS A 5 -7.45 -9.08 -15.18
CA LYS A 5 -8.46 -9.58 -14.23
C LYS A 5 -7.73 -10.20 -13.02
N ALA A 6 -8.33 -10.24 -11.83
CA ALA A 6 -7.66 -10.77 -10.62
C ALA A 6 -7.09 -12.20 -10.77
N ASN A 7 -7.70 -13.04 -11.60
CA ASN A 7 -7.19 -14.38 -11.92
C ASN A 7 -5.95 -14.40 -12.83
N ASN A 8 -5.50 -13.26 -13.36
CA ASN A 8 -4.41 -13.16 -14.34
C ASN A 8 -3.05 -12.80 -13.71
N LEU A 9 -2.96 -12.62 -12.39
CA LEU A 9 -1.68 -12.29 -11.73
C LEU A 9 -0.56 -13.33 -11.98
N ARG A 10 -0.94 -14.58 -12.27
CA ARG A 10 -0.01 -15.67 -12.61
C ARG A 10 0.82 -15.39 -13.86
N ASP A 11 0.32 -14.56 -14.77
CA ASP A 11 0.96 -14.27 -16.05
C ASP A 11 1.73 -12.93 -16.03
N HIS A 12 1.89 -12.34 -14.84
CA HIS A 12 2.54 -11.05 -14.67
C HIS A 12 3.70 -11.13 -13.67
N SER A 13 4.78 -10.41 -13.98
CA SER A 13 5.85 -10.19 -13.02
C SER A 13 5.32 -9.38 -11.84
N CYS A 14 5.51 -9.89 -10.62
CA CYS A 14 5.09 -9.19 -9.41
C CYS A 14 6.29 -8.87 -8.52
N ILE A 15 6.31 -7.65 -7.99
CA ILE A 15 7.30 -7.16 -7.04
C ILE A 15 6.63 -7.16 -5.67
N VAL A 16 7.15 -7.97 -4.75
CA VAL A 16 6.50 -8.27 -3.48
C VAL A 16 7.39 -7.80 -2.33
N GLY A 17 6.78 -7.13 -1.35
CA GLY A 17 7.48 -6.79 -0.12
C GLY A 17 7.95 -8.04 0.61
N TYR A 18 9.16 -8.04 1.13
CA TYR A 18 9.75 -9.17 1.85
C TYR A 18 10.22 -8.73 3.23
N ARG A 19 9.59 -9.27 4.28
CA ARG A 19 9.94 -8.90 5.66
C ARG A 19 9.93 -10.13 6.55
N ARG A 20 10.92 -10.22 7.43
CA ARG A 20 11.03 -11.30 8.44
C ARG A 20 10.98 -12.71 7.82
N GLY A 21 11.66 -12.91 6.69
CA GLY A 21 11.78 -14.22 6.07
C GLY A 21 10.56 -14.65 5.25
N ARG A 22 9.62 -13.73 4.96
CA ARG A 22 8.40 -14.07 4.21
C ARG A 22 7.96 -12.95 3.26
N PRO A 23 7.48 -13.29 2.06
CA PRO A 23 6.77 -12.35 1.19
C PRO A 23 5.47 -11.87 1.83
N LEU A 24 5.19 -10.58 1.68
CA LEU A 24 3.95 -9.96 2.10
C LEU A 24 2.82 -10.33 1.14
N SER A 25 1.63 -10.58 1.70
CA SER A 25 0.43 -10.80 0.89
C SER A 25 -0.11 -9.48 0.38
N TRP A 26 -0.82 -9.52 -0.75
CA TRP A 26 -1.64 -8.41 -1.21
C TRP A 26 -3.07 -8.55 -0.71
N TRP A 27 -3.69 -7.43 -0.40
CA TRP A 27 -5.11 -7.34 -0.09
C TRP A 27 -5.91 -7.15 -1.37
N VAL A 28 -6.94 -7.97 -1.56
CA VAL A 28 -7.89 -7.81 -2.66
C VAL A 28 -9.31 -7.94 -2.15
N GLU A 29 -10.23 -7.23 -2.79
CA GLU A 29 -11.65 -7.38 -2.61
C GLU A 29 -12.23 -8.10 -3.83
N ILE A 30 -12.86 -9.25 -3.60
CA ILE A 30 -13.54 -10.03 -4.64
C ILE A 30 -14.96 -10.25 -4.14
N GLU A 31 -15.96 -9.84 -4.93
CA GLU A 31 -17.38 -9.99 -4.59
C GLU A 31 -17.73 -9.41 -3.21
N GLY A 32 -17.15 -8.26 -2.85
CA GLY A 32 -17.36 -7.58 -1.57
C GLY A 32 -16.61 -8.23 -0.39
N THR A 33 -15.86 -9.31 -0.61
CA THR A 33 -15.09 -9.99 0.42
C THR A 33 -13.62 -9.61 0.33
N LYS A 34 -13.10 -8.98 1.39
CA LYS A 34 -11.67 -8.73 1.54
C LYS A 34 -10.92 -10.02 1.86
N GLN A 35 -9.88 -10.30 1.09
CA GLN A 35 -9.03 -11.46 1.28
C GLN A 35 -7.57 -11.14 0.97
N ARG A 36 -6.68 -11.97 1.52
CA ARG A 36 -5.24 -11.90 1.26
C ARG A 36 -4.87 -12.91 0.20
N ILE A 37 -4.17 -12.45 -0.83
CA ILE A 37 -3.58 -13.31 -1.85
C ILE A 37 -2.06 -13.23 -1.79
N GLN A 38 -1.40 -14.31 -2.17
CA GLN A 38 0.04 -14.34 -2.32
C GLN A 38 0.35 -14.31 -3.82
N PRO A 39 0.76 -13.15 -4.38
CA PRO A 39 1.09 -13.04 -5.79
C PRO A 39 2.34 -13.90 -6.11
N PRO A 40 2.51 -14.33 -7.37
CA PRO A 40 3.74 -14.99 -7.82
C PRO A 40 4.92 -14.02 -7.76
N ALA A 41 5.74 -14.10 -6.72
CA ALA A 41 6.85 -13.18 -6.52
C ALA A 41 7.94 -13.41 -7.58
N THR A 42 8.14 -12.44 -8.46
CA THR A 42 9.29 -12.38 -9.39
C THR A 42 10.46 -11.67 -8.72
N PHE A 43 10.17 -10.62 -7.96
CA PHE A 43 11.13 -9.88 -7.16
C PHE A 43 10.63 -9.76 -5.72
N GLU A 44 11.53 -9.91 -4.78
CA GLU A 44 11.27 -9.80 -3.34
C GLU A 44 12.17 -8.72 -2.75
N LEU A 45 11.57 -7.64 -2.26
CA LEU A 45 12.30 -6.45 -1.80
C LEU A 45 11.85 -6.04 -0.39
N GLY A 46 12.80 -5.68 0.48
CA GLY A 46 12.49 -5.32 1.87
C GLY A 46 12.02 -3.88 2.09
N ASP A 47 12.29 -3.02 1.10
CA ASP A 47 12.07 -1.58 1.16
C ASP A 47 10.96 -1.12 0.22
N GLY A 48 10.16 -0.15 0.67
CA GLY A 48 8.99 0.32 -0.08
C GLY A 48 9.36 1.16 -1.29
N ASP A 49 10.34 2.05 -1.15
CA ASP A 49 10.77 2.94 -2.22
C ASP A 49 11.45 2.13 -3.33
N ALA A 50 12.27 1.13 -2.95
CA ALA A 50 12.86 0.20 -3.90
C ALA A 50 11.81 -0.60 -4.72
N ILE A 51 10.67 -0.96 -4.12
CA ILE A 51 9.56 -1.62 -4.82
C ILE A 51 8.94 -0.67 -5.86
N VAL A 52 8.75 0.59 -5.49
CA VAL A 52 8.18 1.62 -6.36
C VAL A 52 9.13 1.93 -7.52
N ASP A 53 10.41 2.14 -7.24
CA ASP A 53 11.44 2.36 -8.28
C ASP A 53 11.50 1.20 -9.28
N ALA A 54 11.44 -0.04 -8.79
CA ALA A 54 11.39 -1.22 -9.65
C ALA A 54 10.11 -1.28 -10.51
N ALA A 55 8.96 -0.87 -9.96
CA ALA A 55 7.71 -0.79 -10.71
C ALA A 55 7.76 0.31 -11.79
N ILE A 56 8.30 1.48 -11.47
CA ILE A 56 8.51 2.59 -12.43
C ILE A 56 9.45 2.16 -13.56
N ALA A 57 10.50 1.39 -13.24
CA ALA A 57 11.40 0.82 -14.23
C ALA A 57 10.79 -0.34 -15.06
N GLY A 58 9.53 -0.71 -14.81
CA GLY A 58 8.79 -1.70 -15.59
C GLY A 58 9.06 -3.16 -15.21
N PHE A 59 9.64 -3.44 -14.03
CA PHE A 59 9.95 -4.81 -13.61
C PHE A 59 8.73 -5.62 -13.14
N GLY A 60 7.57 -4.97 -12.96
CA GLY A 60 6.33 -5.68 -12.63
C GLY A 60 5.29 -4.85 -11.92
N ILE A 61 4.27 -5.55 -11.42
CA ILE A 61 3.15 -5.01 -10.65
C ILE A 61 3.52 -5.04 -9.16
N CYS A 62 3.17 -3.99 -8.42
CA CYS A 62 3.26 -3.95 -6.97
C CYS A 62 1.93 -3.50 -6.35
N GLN A 63 1.74 -3.78 -5.05
CA GLN A 63 0.69 -3.19 -4.24
C GLN A 63 1.34 -2.37 -3.13
N MET A 64 1.12 -1.06 -3.16
CA MET A 64 1.72 -0.09 -2.23
C MET A 64 0.67 0.88 -1.68
N PRO A 65 0.88 1.43 -0.47
CA PRO A 65 0.04 2.49 0.07
C PRO A 65 -0.01 3.71 -0.87
N MET A 66 -1.19 4.31 -1.02
CA MET A 66 -1.37 5.52 -1.84
C MET A 66 -0.45 6.67 -1.44
N SER A 67 -0.09 6.79 -0.16
CA SER A 67 0.83 7.83 0.32
C SER A 67 2.22 7.76 -0.33
N ILE A 68 2.64 6.60 -0.82
CA ILE A 68 3.95 6.43 -1.48
C ILE A 68 3.82 6.61 -2.99
N ILE A 69 2.75 6.09 -3.60
CA ILE A 69 2.62 6.02 -5.06
C ILE A 69 1.79 7.14 -5.69
N ARG A 70 1.09 7.98 -4.92
CA ARG A 70 0.17 9.00 -5.45
C ARG A 70 0.83 9.92 -6.48
N ARG A 71 1.99 10.50 -6.13
CA ARG A 71 2.72 11.38 -7.05
C ARG A 71 3.06 10.67 -8.37
N HIS A 72 3.50 9.42 -8.30
CA HIS A 72 3.89 8.63 -9.47
C HIS A 72 2.70 8.25 -10.35
N LEU A 73 1.51 8.05 -9.74
CA LEU A 73 0.26 7.90 -10.47
C LEU A 73 -0.16 9.22 -11.14
N ASP A 74 -0.06 10.34 -10.41
CA ASP A 74 -0.47 11.67 -10.90
C ASP A 74 0.41 12.15 -12.07
N CYS A 75 1.71 11.86 -12.07
CA CYS A 75 2.61 12.18 -13.18
C CYS A 75 2.64 11.11 -14.29
N GLY A 76 1.93 9.98 -14.12
CA GLY A 76 1.85 8.91 -15.11
C GLY A 76 3.06 7.98 -15.19
N GLU A 77 3.99 8.04 -14.24
CA GLU A 77 5.10 7.09 -14.09
C GLU A 77 4.61 5.69 -13.68
N LEU A 78 3.52 5.65 -12.90
CA LEU A 78 2.79 4.43 -12.58
C LEU A 78 1.38 4.51 -13.17
N VAL A 79 0.85 3.34 -13.55
CA VAL A 79 -0.52 3.21 -14.05
C VAL A 79 -1.29 2.27 -13.14
N PRO A 80 -2.50 2.67 -12.69
CA PRO A 80 -3.32 1.82 -11.84
C PRO A 80 -3.79 0.58 -12.61
N VAL A 81 -3.69 -0.58 -11.96
CA VAL A 81 -4.14 -1.88 -12.49
C VAL A 81 -4.94 -2.61 -11.42
N LEU A 82 -5.87 -3.46 -11.86
CA LEU A 82 -6.73 -4.24 -10.96
C LEU A 82 -7.55 -3.37 -9.99
N ASP A 83 -7.92 -2.14 -10.36
CA ASP A 83 -8.65 -1.17 -9.51
C ASP A 83 -9.97 -1.66 -8.93
N ASN A 84 -10.59 -2.65 -9.56
CA ASN A 84 -11.82 -3.26 -9.06
C ASN A 84 -11.57 -4.21 -7.88
N PHE A 85 -10.31 -4.61 -7.67
CA PHE A 85 -9.89 -5.55 -6.65
C PHE A 85 -9.02 -4.89 -5.57
N SER A 86 -8.33 -3.79 -5.87
CA SER A 86 -7.35 -3.16 -4.98
C SER A 86 -7.92 -2.14 -3.98
N ARG A 87 -9.25 -1.99 -3.89
CA ARG A 87 -9.93 -1.00 -3.01
C ARG A 87 -9.96 -1.42 -1.54
N CYS A 88 -8.80 -1.74 -0.99
CA CYS A 88 -8.66 -2.10 0.41
C CYS A 88 -8.05 -0.93 1.20
N TYR A 89 -8.84 -0.32 2.08
CA TYR A 89 -8.35 0.65 3.05
C TYR A 89 -7.52 -0.07 4.13
N VAL A 90 -6.40 0.54 4.49
CA VAL A 90 -5.55 0.14 5.60
C VAL A 90 -5.66 1.20 6.69
N ASP A 91 -5.95 0.78 7.92
CA ASP A 91 -6.04 1.69 9.05
C ASP A 91 -4.66 2.19 9.46
N VAL A 92 -4.57 3.49 9.74
CA VAL A 92 -3.37 4.13 10.30
C VAL A 92 -3.65 4.45 11.76
N HIS A 93 -2.80 3.93 12.65
CA HIS A 93 -2.96 4.10 14.09
C HIS A 93 -1.81 4.94 14.67
N ALA A 94 -2.14 5.91 15.52
CA ALA A 94 -1.17 6.53 16.42
C ALA A 94 -0.99 5.65 17.65
N LEU A 95 0.25 5.30 18.00
CA LEU A 95 0.59 4.47 19.15
C LEU A 95 1.41 5.26 20.16
N TRP A 96 1.11 5.09 21.45
CA TRP A 96 1.89 5.66 22.55
C TRP A 96 1.91 4.70 23.74
N PRO A 97 2.91 4.79 24.63
CA PRO A 97 2.95 3.98 25.84
C PRO A 97 1.71 4.20 26.72
N ARG A 98 1.25 3.16 27.40
CA ARG A 98 0.16 3.29 28.36
C ARG A 98 0.61 4.17 29.54
N THR A 99 0.05 5.36 29.67
CA THR A 99 0.35 6.33 30.74
C THR A 99 -0.93 6.83 31.38
N SER A 100 -0.92 7.12 32.68
CA SER A 100 -2.10 7.64 33.39
C SER A 100 -2.60 8.98 32.87
N HIS A 101 -1.68 9.85 32.41
CA HIS A 101 -2.01 11.12 31.78
C HIS A 101 -1.19 11.28 30.50
N LEU A 102 -1.88 11.53 29.38
CA LEU A 102 -1.22 11.87 28.12
C LEU A 102 -0.71 13.31 28.21
N SER A 103 0.57 13.55 27.92
CA SER A 103 1.09 14.91 27.96
C SER A 103 0.34 15.83 26.98
N PRO A 104 0.08 17.11 27.33
CA PRO A 104 -0.63 18.03 26.45
C PRO A 104 0.02 18.18 25.06
N LYS A 105 1.35 18.12 24.98
CA LYS A 105 2.09 18.18 23.71
C LYS A 105 1.78 16.99 22.81
N VAL A 106 1.74 15.77 23.36
CA VAL A 106 1.40 14.56 22.59
C VAL A 106 -0.07 14.60 22.16
N ARG A 107 -0.98 15.01 23.06
CA ARG A 107 -2.39 15.17 22.69
C ARG A 107 -2.56 16.15 21.53
N HIS A 108 -1.90 17.30 21.60
CA HIS A 108 -1.93 18.29 20.53
C HIS A 108 -1.44 17.71 19.19
N VAL A 109 -0.33 16.97 19.17
CA VAL A 109 0.16 16.31 17.95
C VAL A 109 -0.87 15.31 17.41
N ILE A 110 -1.48 14.48 18.26
CA ILE A 110 -2.51 13.52 17.84
C ILE A 110 -3.72 14.26 17.24
N ASP A 111 -4.19 15.32 17.90
CA ASP A 111 -5.30 16.14 17.40
C ASP A 111 -4.99 16.74 16.04
N ARG A 112 -3.77 17.26 15.86
CA ARG A 112 -3.31 17.78 14.57
C ARG A 112 -3.26 16.69 13.49
N LEU A 113 -2.76 15.49 13.82
CA LEU A 113 -2.73 14.37 12.87
C LEU A 113 -4.14 13.94 12.45
N ILE A 114 -5.09 13.89 13.39
CA ILE A 114 -6.50 13.56 13.09
C ILE A 114 -7.12 14.62 12.18
N GLU A 115 -6.90 15.90 12.46
CA GLU A 115 -7.41 16.99 11.61
C GLU A 115 -6.84 16.93 10.19
N VAL A 116 -5.52 16.73 10.07
CA VAL A 116 -4.84 16.60 8.77
C VAL A 116 -5.35 15.37 8.00
N ALA A 117 -5.51 14.23 8.67
CA ALA A 117 -6.09 13.03 8.09
C ALA A 117 -7.53 13.25 7.59
N GLY A 118 -8.38 13.92 8.39
CA GLY A 118 -9.75 14.24 8.00
C GLY A 118 -9.85 15.16 6.78
N SER A 119 -8.80 15.94 6.50
CA SER A 119 -8.71 16.78 5.30
C SER A 119 -8.10 16.10 4.07
N GLY A 120 -7.69 14.83 4.17
CA GLY A 120 -7.04 14.10 3.07
C GLY A 120 -5.66 14.65 2.71
N ARG A 121 -4.93 15.14 3.71
CA ARG A 121 -3.59 15.76 3.57
C ARG A 121 -2.51 15.01 4.34
N LEU A 122 -2.74 13.74 4.68
CA LEU A 122 -1.81 12.93 5.48
C LEU A 122 -0.83 12.17 4.57
N ASP A 123 -0.58 12.71 3.38
CA ASP A 123 0.05 12.09 2.22
C ASP A 123 0.90 13.14 1.49
#